data_AF-A0AAV8UPA1-F1
#
_entry.id   AF-A0AAV8UPA1-F1
#
_cell.length_a   1.000
_cell.length_b   1.000
_cell.length_c   1.000
_cell.angle_alpha   90.00
_cell.angle_beta   90.00
_cell.angle_gamma   90.00
#
_symmetry.space_group_name_H-M   'P 1'
#
loop_
_entity.id
_entity.type
_entity.pdbx_description
1 polymer ?
#
loop_
_entity_poly.entity_id
_entity_poly.type
_entity_poly.pdbx_seq_one_letter_code
_entity_poly.pdbx_strand_id
1 'polypeptide(L)'
;MAFVGLGGALRFEKARCEISSRSTCRSRPRYSRVVVSQTESADSEPTPKAKRLIEFFDEAKDLGTIRFINIGDGSVIETLGRFDYSVKYNMVRGGLLSLISPDSLFELHLATSKIDKITFTKQPAKFGDHDIYVIRVKRDDDGIMISGMLMWNPSEEPGTYFPGTVDKFVGLMEKYNGEIVFPSD
;
A
#
# COMPACT_ATOMS: atom_id res chain seq x y z
N MET A 1 -55.73 -41.37 28.54
CA MET A 1 -55.71 -39.90 28.66
C MET A 1 -55.54 -39.33 27.25
N ALA A 2 -56.61 -38.73 26.72
CA ALA A 2 -56.60 -38.07 25.43
C ALA A 2 -56.20 -36.60 25.61
N PHE A 3 -55.32 -36.08 24.76
CA PHE A 3 -55.20 -34.64 24.54
C PHE A 3 -55.22 -34.36 23.05
N VAL A 4 -56.18 -33.51 22.69
CA VAL A 4 -56.52 -32.99 21.37
C VAL A 4 -55.62 -31.79 21.08
N GLY A 5 -55.09 -31.66 19.87
CA GLY A 5 -54.20 -30.57 19.48
C GLY A 5 -54.25 -30.24 17.99
N LEU A 6 -55.32 -29.50 17.65
CA LEU A 6 -55.59 -28.67 16.47
C LEU A 6 -54.51 -28.57 15.36
N GLY A 7 -54.92 -28.97 14.15
CA GLY A 7 -54.26 -28.65 12.90
C GLY A 7 -54.54 -27.21 12.44
N GLY A 8 -53.50 -26.54 11.94
CA GLY A 8 -53.59 -25.28 11.22
C GLY A 8 -52.94 -25.43 9.84
N ALA A 9 -53.77 -25.52 8.80
CA ALA A 9 -53.33 -25.53 7.41
C ALA A 9 -53.04 -24.09 6.96
N LEU A 10 -51.77 -23.77 6.72
CA LEU A 10 -51.37 -22.51 6.08
C LEU A 10 -51.60 -22.63 4.57
N ARG A 11 -52.66 -21.97 4.07
CA ARG A 11 -52.88 -21.70 2.65
C ARG A 11 -51.92 -20.61 2.20
N PHE A 12 -51.05 -20.91 1.24
CA PHE A 12 -50.30 -19.91 0.49
C PHE A 12 -51.20 -19.34 -0.62
N GLU A 13 -51.71 -18.13 -0.42
CA GLU A 13 -52.32 -17.33 -1.47
C GLU A 13 -51.23 -16.74 -2.38
N LYS A 14 -51.28 -17.09 -3.66
CA LYS A 14 -50.45 -16.50 -4.70
C LYS A 14 -50.87 -15.03 -4.90
N ALA A 15 -50.06 -14.11 -4.39
CA ALA A 15 -50.15 -12.71 -4.78
C ALA A 15 -49.78 -12.56 -6.27
N ARG A 16 -50.76 -12.20 -7.10
CA ARG A 16 -50.53 -11.71 -8.47
C ARG A 16 -49.94 -10.30 -8.36
N CYS A 17 -48.69 -10.16 -8.77
CA CYS A 17 -48.07 -8.85 -8.98
C CYS A 17 -48.48 -8.35 -10.38
N GLU A 18 -49.42 -7.42 -10.44
CA GLU A 18 -49.76 -6.71 -11.67
C GLU A 18 -48.66 -5.71 -12.02
N ILE A 19 -48.12 -5.87 -13.23
CA ILE A 19 -47.10 -5.03 -13.82
C ILE A 19 -47.75 -3.70 -14.20
N SER A 20 -47.55 -2.67 -13.37
CA SER A 20 -47.88 -1.29 -13.72
C SER A 20 -46.67 -0.63 -14.37
N SER A 21 -46.65 -0.61 -15.70
CA SER A 21 -45.73 0.19 -16.51
C SER A 21 -46.05 1.68 -16.36
N ARG A 22 -45.33 2.38 -15.47
CA ARG A 22 -45.20 3.84 -15.53
C ARG A 22 -43.73 4.22 -15.58
N SER A 23 -43.31 4.46 -16.81
CA SER A 23 -42.07 5.14 -17.18
C SER A 23 -41.94 6.47 -16.44
N THR A 24 -40.98 6.55 -15.52
CA THR A 24 -40.35 7.82 -15.18
C THR A 24 -38.87 7.67 -15.45
N CYS A 25 -38.46 8.21 -16.60
CA CYS A 25 -37.08 8.33 -17.01
C CYS A 25 -36.38 9.26 -16.02
N ARG A 26 -35.84 8.70 -14.93
CA ARG A 26 -34.93 9.42 -14.04
C ARG A 26 -33.62 9.58 -14.81
N SER A 27 -33.44 10.78 -15.36
CA SER A 27 -32.16 11.23 -15.90
C SER A 27 -31.08 10.98 -14.85
N ARG A 28 -30.14 10.09 -15.17
CA ARG A 28 -28.93 9.88 -14.35
C ARG A 28 -28.22 11.23 -14.23
N PRO A 29 -27.74 11.62 -13.04
CA PRO A 29 -26.86 12.77 -12.94
C PRO A 29 -25.66 12.51 -13.86
N ARG A 30 -25.47 13.39 -14.84
CA ARG A 30 -24.23 13.43 -15.61
C ARG A 30 -23.14 13.71 -14.59
N TYR A 31 -22.29 12.72 -14.33
CA TYR A 31 -20.99 12.99 -13.73
C TYR A 31 -20.29 13.94 -14.71
N SER A 32 -20.27 15.23 -14.38
CA SER A 32 -19.41 16.17 -15.06
C SER A 32 -18.00 15.65 -14.84
N ARG A 33 -17.38 15.15 -15.91
CA ARG A 33 -15.95 14.84 -15.93
C ARG A 33 -15.26 16.12 -15.49
N VAL A 34 -14.86 16.18 -14.23
CA VAL A 34 -13.94 17.20 -13.75
C VAL A 34 -12.65 16.87 -14.48
N VAL A 35 -12.44 17.56 -15.60
CA VAL A 35 -11.14 17.62 -16.23
C VAL A 35 -10.31 18.42 -15.24
N VAL A 36 -9.65 17.70 -14.33
CA VAL A 36 -8.55 18.26 -13.56
C VAL A 36 -7.51 18.61 -14.62
N SER A 37 -7.54 19.87 -15.04
CA SER A 37 -6.45 20.51 -15.77
C SER A 37 -5.19 20.20 -14.98
N GLN A 38 -4.41 19.24 -15.47
CA GLN A 38 -3.04 19.05 -15.04
C GLN A 38 -2.30 20.28 -15.54
N THR A 39 -2.32 21.34 -14.74
CA THR A 39 -1.35 22.40 -14.86
C THR A 39 -0.03 21.76 -14.50
N GLU A 40 0.72 21.36 -15.53
CA GLU A 40 2.17 21.15 -15.45
C GLU A 40 2.79 22.47 -15.01
N SER A 41 2.78 22.72 -13.71
CA SER A 41 3.44 23.87 -13.12
C SER A 41 4.77 23.41 -12.54
N ALA A 42 5.84 23.98 -13.07
CA ALA A 42 7.17 24.13 -12.50
C ALA A 42 7.85 22.87 -11.91
N ASP A 43 8.77 22.33 -12.71
CA ASP A 43 9.91 21.53 -12.26
C ASP A 43 10.79 22.34 -11.29
N SER A 44 10.38 22.49 -10.03
CA SER A 44 11.31 22.92 -9.00
C SER A 44 12.20 21.73 -8.63
N GLU A 45 13.51 21.96 -8.66
CA GLU A 45 14.55 20.98 -8.33
C GLU A 45 14.23 20.20 -7.05
N PRO A 46 14.52 18.88 -7.01
CA PRO A 46 14.34 18.10 -5.80
C PRO A 46 15.16 18.62 -4.63
N THR A 47 14.58 18.66 -3.42
CA THR A 47 15.33 19.03 -2.20
C THR A 47 16.48 18.04 -1.96
N PRO A 48 17.54 18.42 -1.21
CA PRO A 48 18.62 17.49 -0.89
C PRO A 48 18.11 16.19 -0.26
N LYS A 49 17.10 16.29 0.61
CA LYS A 49 16.40 15.15 1.20
C LYS A 49 15.70 14.29 0.16
N ALA A 50 14.98 14.90 -0.78
CA ALA A 50 14.32 14.18 -1.87
C ALA A 50 15.34 13.47 -2.78
N LYS A 51 16.47 14.12 -3.11
CA LYS A 51 17.57 13.50 -3.87
C LYS A 51 18.12 12.28 -3.15
N ARG A 52 18.35 12.39 -1.83
CA ARG A 52 18.83 11.27 -1.02
C ARG A 52 17.84 10.11 -0.92
N LEU A 53 16.54 10.42 -0.87
CA LEU A 53 15.49 9.39 -0.92
C LEU A 53 15.46 8.69 -2.29
N ILE A 54 15.56 9.45 -3.39
CA ILE A 54 15.62 8.89 -4.75
C ILE A 54 16.81 7.94 -4.88
N GLU A 55 18.00 8.35 -4.42
CA GLU A 55 19.19 7.50 -4.39
C GLU A 55 18.95 6.20 -3.62
N PHE A 56 18.34 6.28 -2.43
CA PHE A 56 17.99 5.09 -1.66
C PHE A 56 17.08 4.14 -2.43
N PHE A 57 16.03 4.63 -3.10
CA PHE A 57 15.14 3.78 -3.89
C PHE A 57 15.84 3.15 -5.10
N ASP A 58 16.75 3.87 -5.76
CA ASP A 58 17.55 3.30 -6.85
C ASP A 58 18.49 2.20 -6.35
N GLU A 59 19.09 2.36 -5.17
CA GLU A 59 19.91 1.31 -4.55
C GLU A 59 19.09 0.11 -4.07
N ALA A 60 17.83 0.34 -3.69
CA ALA A 60 16.90 -0.69 -3.21
C ALA A 60 16.11 -1.39 -4.33
N LYS A 61 16.24 -0.97 -5.60
CA LYS A 61 15.48 -1.49 -6.74
C LYS A 61 15.57 -3.01 -6.91
N ASP A 62 16.70 -3.56 -6.52
CA ASP A 62 17.09 -4.95 -6.74
C ASP A 62 16.63 -5.91 -5.62
N LEU A 63 15.89 -5.41 -4.63
CA LEU A 63 15.28 -6.19 -3.55
C LEU A 63 14.08 -7.04 -3.99
N GLY A 64 13.66 -6.90 -5.26
CA GLY A 64 12.56 -7.69 -5.82
C GLY A 64 11.20 -7.28 -5.24
N THR A 65 10.35 -8.28 -4.98
CA THR A 65 8.99 -8.05 -4.50
C THR A 65 8.98 -7.69 -3.01
N ILE A 66 8.33 -6.57 -2.70
CA ILE A 66 8.15 -6.03 -1.37
C ILE A 66 6.67 -6.07 -1.02
N ARG A 67 6.36 -6.51 0.19
CA ARG A 67 5.06 -6.29 0.80
C ARG A 67 5.05 -4.94 1.51
N PHE A 68 4.36 -3.99 0.92
CA PHE A 68 4.11 -2.68 1.52
C PHE A 68 2.96 -2.79 2.51
N ILE A 69 3.16 -2.26 3.71
CA ILE A 69 2.22 -2.33 4.82
C ILE A 69 2.01 -0.91 5.34
N ASN A 70 0.77 -0.43 5.20
CA ASN A 70 0.33 0.82 5.79
C ASN A 70 -0.69 0.51 6.90
N ILE A 71 -0.48 1.09 8.08
CA ILE A 71 -1.33 0.91 9.25
C ILE A 71 -2.01 2.24 9.53
N GLY A 72 -3.32 2.30 9.30
CA GLY A 72 -4.18 3.41 9.68
C GLY A 72 -4.80 3.23 11.06
N ASP A 73 -5.69 4.14 11.45
CA ASP A 73 -6.35 4.21 12.77
C ASP A 73 -7.38 3.10 13.05
N GLY A 74 -7.45 2.07 12.21
CA GLY A 74 -8.44 1.01 12.32
C GLY A 74 -8.40 -0.03 11.20
N SER A 75 -7.43 0.09 10.29
CA SER A 75 -7.26 -0.82 9.17
C SER A 75 -5.78 -0.96 8.84
N VAL A 76 -5.41 -2.15 8.39
CA VAL A 76 -4.10 -2.42 7.79
C VAL A 76 -4.33 -2.72 6.32
N ILE A 77 -3.57 -2.03 5.45
CA ILE A 77 -3.52 -2.35 4.03
C ILE A 77 -2.15 -2.94 3.74
N GLU A 78 -2.16 -4.15 3.17
CA GLU A 78 -0.97 -4.81 2.65
C GLU A 78 -1.11 -4.97 1.14
N THR A 79 -0.06 -4.60 0.41
CA THR A 79 -0.01 -4.80 -1.04
C THR A 79 1.39 -5.21 -1.47
N LEU A 80 1.46 -6.00 -2.53
CA LEU A 80 2.74 -6.32 -3.16
C LEU A 80 3.12 -5.19 -4.12
N GLY A 81 4.41 -4.89 -4.16
CA GLY A 81 5.00 -3.91 -5.07
C GLY A 81 6.50 -4.13 -5.18
N ARG A 82 7.21 -3.18 -5.79
CA ARG A 82 8.67 -3.21 -5.97
C ARG A 82 9.26 -1.80 -5.85
N PHE A 83 10.55 -1.71 -5.53
CA PHE A 83 11.25 -0.43 -5.49
C PHE A 83 11.81 0.01 -6.86
N ASP A 84 11.86 -0.89 -7.84
CA ASP A 84 12.31 -0.60 -9.21
C ASP A 84 11.26 0.09 -10.09
N TYR A 85 10.12 0.46 -9.50
CA TYR A 85 9.08 1.24 -10.16
C TYR A 85 9.56 2.66 -10.49
N SER A 86 8.81 3.36 -11.34
CA SER A 86 9.10 4.74 -11.66
C SER A 86 8.98 5.60 -10.41
N VAL A 87 10.11 6.19 -10.00
CA VAL A 87 10.18 7.15 -8.91
C VAL A 87 10.00 8.55 -9.48
N LYS A 88 8.96 9.26 -9.06
CA LYS A 88 8.69 10.65 -9.46
C LYS A 88 8.65 11.55 -8.25
N TYR A 89 9.35 12.68 -8.29
CA TYR A 89 9.25 13.70 -7.26
C TYR A 89 8.36 14.84 -7.75
N ASN A 90 7.35 15.20 -6.95
CA ASN A 90 6.42 16.26 -7.27
C ASN A 90 6.42 17.31 -6.16
N MET A 91 7.04 18.45 -6.45
CA MET A 91 7.11 19.59 -5.53
C MET A 91 5.80 20.35 -5.39
N VAL A 92 5.02 20.47 -6.48
CA VAL A 92 3.75 21.22 -6.49
C VAL A 92 2.72 20.62 -5.54
N ARG A 93 2.80 19.32 -5.27
CA ARG A 93 1.97 18.62 -4.28
C ARG A 93 2.59 18.58 -2.88
N GLY A 94 3.47 19.52 -2.55
CA GLY A 94 4.08 19.62 -1.21
C GLY A 94 5.27 18.68 -1.00
N GLY A 95 6.01 18.37 -2.07
CA GLY A 95 7.19 17.50 -1.99
C GLY A 95 6.82 16.03 -1.80
N LEU A 96 6.04 15.47 -2.72
CA LEU A 96 5.69 14.05 -2.71
C LEU A 96 6.68 13.24 -3.55
N LEU A 97 7.26 12.22 -2.96
CA LEU A 97 7.94 11.16 -3.69
C LEU A 97 6.94 10.06 -4.02
N SER A 98 6.79 9.73 -5.29
CA SER A 98 5.81 8.78 -5.78
C SER A 98 6.50 7.56 -6.41
N LEU A 99 6.14 6.36 -5.96
CA LEU A 99 6.48 5.11 -6.62
C LEU A 99 5.23 4.61 -7.35
N ILE A 100 5.32 4.50 -8.68
CA ILE A 100 4.17 4.18 -9.53
C ILE A 100 4.47 2.92 -10.33
N SER A 101 3.65 1.89 -10.10
CA SER A 101 3.69 0.64 -10.85
C SER A 101 3.41 0.87 -12.35
N PRO A 102 3.99 0.05 -13.26
CA PRO A 102 3.80 0.22 -14.71
C PRO A 102 2.33 0.10 -15.17
N ASP A 103 1.52 -0.68 -14.47
CA ASP A 103 0.08 -0.87 -14.75
C ASP A 103 -0.81 0.17 -14.07
N SER A 104 -0.22 1.07 -13.27
CA SER A 104 -0.92 2.10 -12.48
C SER A 104 -1.96 1.54 -11.48
N LEU A 105 -1.85 0.25 -11.10
CA LEU A 105 -2.73 -0.35 -10.09
C LEU A 105 -2.22 -0.10 -8.66
N PHE A 106 -0.94 0.18 -8.52
CA PHE A 106 -0.30 0.55 -7.27
C PHE A 106 0.44 1.88 -7.41
N GLU A 107 0.12 2.80 -6.50
CA GLU A 107 0.83 4.06 -6.30
C GLU A 107 1.11 4.25 -4.81
N LEU A 108 2.35 4.61 -4.48
CA LEU A 108 2.75 5.00 -3.14
C LEU A 108 3.27 6.42 -3.18
N HIS A 109 2.62 7.32 -2.43
CA HIS A 109 3.07 8.70 -2.26
C HIS A 109 3.60 8.93 -0.85
N LEU A 110 4.85 9.39 -0.75
CA LEU A 110 5.52 9.69 0.50
C LEU A 110 5.74 11.21 0.59
N ALA A 111 5.24 11.83 1.64
CA ALA A 111 5.54 13.23 1.94
C ALA A 111 6.96 13.35 2.47
N THR A 112 7.88 13.87 1.66
CA THR A 112 9.32 13.91 2.02
C THR A 112 9.57 14.76 3.26
N SER A 113 8.78 15.82 3.47
CA SER A 113 8.85 16.67 4.65
C SER A 113 8.59 15.94 5.97
N LYS A 114 7.87 14.81 5.95
CA LYS A 114 7.52 14.02 7.14
C LYS A 114 8.46 12.86 7.42
N ILE A 115 9.35 12.53 6.48
CA ILE A 115 10.26 11.39 6.63
C ILE A 115 11.46 11.83 7.44
N ASP A 116 11.69 11.27 8.62
CA ASP A 116 12.87 11.56 9.43
C ASP A 116 14.01 10.58 9.10
N LYS A 117 13.68 9.29 9.06
CA LYS A 117 14.66 8.23 8.83
C LYS A 117 14.06 6.98 8.19
N ILE A 118 14.93 6.16 7.63
CA ILE A 118 14.62 4.80 7.16
C ILE A 118 15.43 3.82 7.99
N THR A 119 14.79 2.81 8.58
CA THR A 119 15.47 1.80 9.40
C THR A 119 15.32 0.42 8.79
N PHE A 120 16.35 -0.40 8.91
CA PHE A 120 16.35 -1.81 8.50
C PHE A 120 16.26 -2.69 9.75
N THR A 121 15.53 -3.79 9.67
CA THR A 121 15.40 -4.73 10.78
C THR A 121 15.31 -6.16 10.26
N LYS A 122 16.10 -7.04 10.86
CA LYS A 122 15.94 -8.49 10.80
C LYS A 122 15.31 -8.94 12.12
N GLN A 123 14.19 -9.65 12.05
CA GLN A 123 13.49 -10.14 13.25
C GLN A 123 12.85 -11.51 12.96
N PRO A 124 12.68 -12.38 13.97
CA PRO A 124 11.97 -13.64 13.79
C PRO A 124 10.50 -13.38 13.41
N ALA A 125 9.95 -14.21 12.53
CA ALA A 125 8.54 -14.18 12.18
C ALA A 125 7.67 -14.46 13.42
N LYS A 126 6.47 -13.87 13.47
CA LYS A 126 5.50 -14.17 14.54
C LYS A 126 4.99 -15.60 14.48
N PHE A 127 4.94 -16.18 13.28
CA PHE A 127 4.47 -17.53 13.01
C PHE A 127 5.46 -18.22 12.09
N GLY A 128 5.89 -19.42 12.45
CA GLY A 128 6.93 -20.17 11.75
C GLY A 128 8.33 -19.92 12.30
N ASP A 129 9.28 -20.72 11.84
CA ASP A 129 10.69 -20.67 12.25
C ASP A 129 11.54 -20.08 11.12
N HIS A 130 11.31 -18.80 10.82
CA HIS A 130 12.06 -18.07 9.80
C HIS A 130 12.21 -16.60 10.19
N ASP A 131 13.19 -15.95 9.59
CA ASP A 131 13.43 -14.52 9.75
C ASP A 131 12.61 -13.71 8.74
N ILE A 132 12.19 -12.51 9.15
CA ILE A 132 11.64 -11.48 8.27
C ILE A 132 12.54 -10.25 8.23
N TYR A 133 12.60 -9.64 7.05
CA TYR A 133 13.46 -8.52 6.73
C TYR A 133 12.58 -7.31 6.39
N VAL A 134 12.70 -6.25 7.18
CA VAL A 134 11.77 -5.12 7.17
C VAL A 134 12.52 -3.80 7.03
N ILE A 135 12.08 -2.98 6.09
CA ILE A 135 12.44 -1.57 5.94
C ILE A 135 11.27 -0.75 6.50
N ARG A 136 11.55 0.25 7.34
CA ARG A 136 10.53 1.15 7.88
C ARG A 136 10.89 2.58 7.55
N VAL A 137 9.96 3.31 6.94
CA VAL A 137 10.04 4.76 6.79
C VAL A 137 9.40 5.37 8.02
N LYS A 138 10.15 6.17 8.77
CA LYS A 138 9.74 6.75 10.05
C LYS A 138 9.59 8.26 9.96
N ARG A 139 8.72 8.80 10.81
CA ARG A 139 8.56 10.23 11.07
C ARG A 139 9.38 10.65 12.31
N ASP A 140 9.40 11.94 12.58
CA ASP A 140 10.20 12.59 13.63
C ASP A 140 9.94 12.06 15.06
N ASP A 141 8.71 11.65 15.38
CA ASP A 141 8.35 11.03 16.65
C ASP A 141 8.68 9.52 16.74
N ASP A 142 9.54 9.01 15.84
CA ASP A 142 9.87 7.59 15.62
C ASP A 142 8.69 6.72 15.12
N GLY A 143 7.53 7.33 14.86
CA GLY A 143 6.35 6.66 14.33
C GLY A 143 6.55 6.14 12.91
N ILE A 144 5.98 4.97 12.62
CA ILE A 144 6.12 4.31 11.32
C ILE A 144 5.10 4.92 10.34
N MET A 145 5.58 5.46 9.21
CA MET A 145 4.73 5.92 8.11
C MET A 145 4.33 4.77 7.20
N ILE A 146 5.29 3.94 6.81
CA ILE A 146 5.07 2.74 6.00
C ILE A 146 6.16 1.72 6.28
N SER A 147 5.81 0.44 6.22
CA SER A 147 6.78 -0.66 6.25
C SER A 147 6.85 -1.35 4.89
N GLY A 148 8.04 -1.73 4.47
CA GLY A 148 8.29 -2.64 3.36
C GLY A 148 8.95 -3.90 3.88
N MET A 149 8.27 -5.04 3.76
CA MET A 149 8.81 -6.35 4.14
C MET A 149 9.23 -7.11 2.88
N LEU A 150 10.41 -7.72 2.87
CA LEU A 150 10.79 -8.60 1.76
C LEU A 150 9.75 -9.72 1.63
N MET A 151 9.28 -9.98 0.41
CA MET A 151 8.33 -11.03 0.15
C MET A 151 9.09 -12.34 -0.13
N TRP A 152 8.79 -13.39 0.63
CA TRP A 152 9.26 -14.74 0.33
C TRP A 152 8.56 -15.26 -0.95
N ASN A 153 9.13 -16.29 -1.56
CA ASN A 153 8.55 -16.90 -2.74
C ASN A 153 7.24 -17.61 -2.36
N PRO A 154 6.06 -17.20 -2.88
CA PRO A 154 4.79 -17.80 -2.52
C PRO A 154 4.62 -19.23 -3.04
N SER A 155 5.49 -19.69 -3.95
CA SER A 155 5.52 -21.06 -4.45
C SER A 155 6.37 -22.01 -3.59
N GLU A 156 7.03 -21.49 -2.55
CA GLU A 156 7.89 -22.24 -1.65
C GLU A 156 7.44 -22.06 -0.18
N GLU A 157 8.13 -22.73 0.74
CA GLU A 157 7.84 -22.63 2.18
C GLU A 157 8.09 -21.21 2.72
N PRO A 158 7.31 -20.73 3.71
CA PRO A 158 7.52 -19.43 4.35
C PRO A 158 8.97 -19.24 4.81
N GLY A 159 9.54 -18.07 4.50
CA GLY A 159 10.94 -17.77 4.78
C GLY A 159 11.92 -18.15 3.67
N THR A 160 11.46 -18.82 2.61
CA THR A 160 12.28 -19.06 1.42
C THR A 160 12.21 -17.86 0.47
N TYR A 161 13.26 -17.05 0.45
CA TYR A 161 13.33 -15.83 -0.35
C TYR A 161 13.85 -16.07 -1.76
N PHE A 162 13.52 -15.16 -2.68
CA PHE A 162 14.09 -15.18 -4.03
C PHE A 162 15.63 -15.07 -3.98
N PRO A 163 16.36 -15.77 -4.86
CA PRO A 163 17.82 -15.79 -4.86
C PRO A 163 18.45 -14.39 -4.80
N GLY A 164 19.39 -14.18 -3.88
CA GLY A 164 20.13 -12.93 -3.69
C GLY A 164 19.34 -11.77 -3.06
N THR A 165 18.04 -11.92 -2.79
CA THR A 165 17.21 -10.85 -2.21
C THR A 165 17.64 -10.52 -0.78
N VAL A 166 17.88 -11.54 0.03
CA VAL A 166 18.34 -11.38 1.41
C VAL A 166 19.73 -10.76 1.46
N ASP A 167 20.66 -11.24 0.64
CA ASP A 167 22.04 -10.72 0.63
C ASP A 167 22.08 -9.23 0.25
N LYS A 168 21.27 -8.81 -0.72
CA LYS A 168 21.13 -7.39 -1.10
C LYS A 168 20.54 -6.56 0.03
N PHE A 169 19.52 -7.06 0.74
CA PHE A 169 18.97 -6.38 1.90
C PHE A 169 20.02 -6.22 3.00
N VAL A 170 20.75 -7.29 3.32
CA VAL A 170 21.80 -7.27 4.34
C VAL A 170 22.91 -6.29 3.92
N GLY A 171 23.32 -6.29 2.65
CA GLY A 171 24.29 -5.33 2.13
C GLY A 171 23.84 -3.87 2.24
N LEU A 172 22.57 -3.57 1.99
CA LEU A 172 22.01 -2.23 2.22
C LEU A 172 22.00 -1.88 3.71
N MET A 173 21.53 -2.81 4.55
CA MET A 173 21.52 -2.64 6.00
C MET A 173 22.93 -2.34 6.53
N GLU A 174 23.94 -3.09 6.09
CA GLU A 174 25.35 -2.88 6.47
C GLU A 174 25.88 -1.55 5.93
N LYS A 175 25.64 -1.23 4.65
CA LYS A 175 26.04 0.04 4.02
C LYS A 175 25.55 1.27 4.80
N TYR A 176 24.35 1.17 5.36
CA TYR A 176 23.70 2.23 6.10
C TYR A 176 23.82 2.09 7.62
N ASN A 177 24.61 1.14 8.15
CA ASN A 177 24.70 0.87 9.58
C ASN A 177 23.33 0.68 10.26
N GLY A 178 22.36 0.09 9.54
CA GLY A 178 21.01 -0.17 10.03
C GLY A 178 20.01 0.98 9.87
N GLU A 179 20.44 2.21 9.57
CA GLU A 179 19.52 3.34 9.37
C GLU A 179 20.05 4.47 8.49
N ILE A 180 19.14 5.18 7.84
CA ILE A 180 19.40 6.39 7.06
C ILE A 180 18.66 7.52 7.74
N VAL A 181 19.39 8.50 8.27
CA VAL A 181 18.81 9.71 8.86
C VAL A 181 18.83 10.82 7.81
N PHE A 182 17.69 11.48 7.62
CA PHE A 182 17.55 12.61 6.70
C PHE A 182 17.54 13.91 7.50
N PRO A 183 18.20 14.97 7.02
CA PRO A 183 18.08 16.28 7.65
C PRO A 183 16.62 16.77 7.59
N SER A 184 16.24 17.62 8.55
CA SER A 184 15.08 18.49 8.40
C SER A 184 15.33 19.45 7.23
N ASP A 185 14.35 19.60 6.34
CA ASP A 185 14.38 20.64 5.29
C ASP A 185 14.26 22.04 5.92
#